data_AF-A0A9P1VZT1-F1
#
_entry.id   AF-A0A9P1VZT1-F1
#
_cell.length_a   1.000
_cell.length_b   1.000
_cell.length_c   1.000
_cell.angle_alpha   90.00
_cell.angle_beta   90.00
_cell.angle_gamma   90.00
#
_symmetry.space_group_name_H-M   'P 1'
#
loop_
_entity.id
_entity.type
_entity.pdbx_description
1 polymer ?
#
loop_
_entity_poly.entity_id
_entity_poly.type
_entity_poly.pdbx_seq_one_letter_code
_entity_poly.pdbx_strand_id
1 'polypeptide(L)'
;MTRPRTSKALYLGLPILFITLVGAGLLAWKAFGPSSASYPRKVMKHAEELQDRILSFDSKITVPLDFGTTGNEVDKDGPGQLDLIKAGRGRLSGAALAIFGWPEMWSGPNSPHKPTLGFVEEARHQQETRYKILTGMVRDFPNRIAIAYSPEDFRRLAMEGKFAVVMSMLNAYPLGDDLSQLDRWAARGVRMFGFNYVGNNSWSDAARPLPFFNDSPDPLGGLSPLGKQAVQRLNDLGVIIDVSQMSGKALEQVAALSRAPIVASHSAPRALVDIRHNLSDRQMQLIKDSGGVIQVVGFPAYLRPLSKPTLEKLNALRIRFDLPPLESLDYALMPGDPIIAIWPESKFGEYASTLYGILEEEPKAGLKELVDAIDYTVKKVGIDHVGIASDFNDGGGLDGWKDVSENRNVTAELIIRGYSDADIAKLWGGNFLRVWGEVQKRAKPISSPIQP
;
A
#
# COMPACT_ATOMS: atom_id res chain seq x y z
N MET A 1 -39.56 24.19 -68.30
CA MET A 1 -39.29 24.63 -66.90
C MET A 1 -38.74 23.45 -66.12
N THR A 2 -37.44 23.39 -65.89
CA THR A 2 -36.80 22.42 -64.99
C THR A 2 -35.93 23.19 -64.01
N ARG A 3 -36.40 23.33 -62.77
CA ARG A 3 -35.59 23.88 -61.66
C ARG A 3 -34.66 22.79 -61.13
N PRO A 4 -33.38 23.07 -60.85
CA PRO A 4 -32.49 22.09 -60.24
C PRO A 4 -32.82 21.97 -58.73
N ARG A 5 -33.06 20.73 -58.28
CA ARG A 5 -33.09 20.36 -56.87
C ARG A 5 -31.64 20.18 -56.40
N THR A 6 -31.03 21.24 -55.89
CA THR A 6 -29.86 21.14 -55.02
C THR A 6 -30.09 21.99 -53.78
N SER A 7 -29.52 21.59 -52.64
CA SER A 7 -29.41 22.35 -51.36
C SER A 7 -30.30 22.00 -50.15
N LYS A 8 -30.77 20.75 -49.97
CA LYS A 8 -31.25 20.33 -48.63
C LYS A 8 -30.46 19.19 -47.98
N ALA A 9 -29.90 18.27 -48.75
CA ALA A 9 -29.07 17.19 -48.20
C ALA A 9 -27.72 17.68 -47.66
N LEU A 10 -27.12 18.70 -48.28
CA LEU A 10 -25.81 19.22 -47.87
C LEU A 10 -25.85 20.01 -46.54
N TYR A 11 -26.94 20.72 -46.26
CA TYR A 11 -27.07 21.60 -45.08
C TYR A 11 -27.34 20.84 -43.77
N LEU A 12 -27.85 19.60 -43.84
CA LEU A 12 -28.08 18.74 -42.68
C LEU A 12 -26.98 17.68 -42.49
N GLY A 13 -26.32 17.25 -43.57
CA GLY A 13 -25.23 16.26 -43.49
C GLY A 13 -23.95 16.80 -42.87
N LEU A 14 -23.56 18.05 -43.17
CA LEU A 14 -22.32 18.66 -42.66
C LEU A 14 -22.34 18.88 -41.13
N PRO A 15 -23.41 19.41 -40.52
CA PRO A 15 -23.48 19.57 -39.06
C PRO A 15 -23.45 18.23 -38.32
N ILE A 16 -24.12 17.21 -38.85
CA ILE A 16 -24.16 15.87 -38.23
C ILE A 16 -22.78 15.21 -38.31
N LEU A 17 -22.09 15.31 -39.46
CA LEU A 17 -20.72 14.81 -39.62
C LEU A 17 -19.73 15.54 -38.71
N PHE A 18 -19.91 16.85 -38.51
CA PHE A 18 -19.07 17.64 -37.61
C PHE A 18 -19.30 17.26 -36.14
N ILE A 19 -20.55 17.06 -35.72
CA ILE A 19 -20.89 16.61 -34.36
C ILE A 19 -20.36 15.19 -34.10
N THR A 20 -20.45 14.28 -35.07
CA THR A 20 -19.89 12.93 -34.91
C THR A 20 -18.37 12.91 -34.89
N LEU A 21 -17.70 13.74 -35.70
CA LEU A 21 -16.24 13.90 -35.68
C LEU A 21 -15.74 14.58 -34.40
N VAL A 22 -16.43 15.60 -33.89
CA VAL A 22 -16.11 16.23 -32.61
C VAL A 22 -16.38 15.27 -31.44
N GLY A 23 -17.48 14.52 -31.48
CA GLY A 23 -17.79 13.49 -30.48
C GLY A 23 -16.78 12.36 -30.48
N ALA A 24 -16.37 11.87 -31.67
CA ALA A 24 -15.32 10.88 -31.81
C ALA A 24 -13.94 11.43 -31.40
N GLY A 25 -13.65 12.69 -31.70
CA GLY A 25 -12.43 13.38 -31.28
C GLY A 25 -12.36 13.60 -29.76
N LEU A 26 -13.48 13.92 -29.11
CA LEU A 26 -13.58 14.01 -27.66
C LEU A 26 -13.47 12.63 -26.99
N LEU A 27 -14.09 11.59 -27.56
CA LEU A 27 -13.93 10.22 -27.07
C LEU A 27 -12.50 9.71 -27.26
N ALA A 28 -11.86 10.01 -28.40
CA ALA A 28 -10.47 9.68 -28.66
C ALA A 28 -9.51 10.51 -27.78
N TRP A 29 -9.81 11.77 -27.48
CA TRP A 29 -9.05 12.57 -26.52
C TRP A 29 -9.27 12.10 -25.08
N LYS A 30 -10.44 11.57 -24.75
CA LYS A 30 -10.70 11.02 -23.41
C LYS A 30 -10.08 9.62 -23.24
N ALA A 31 -9.95 8.85 -24.32
CA ALA A 31 -9.34 7.52 -24.32
C ALA A 31 -7.82 7.52 -24.59
N PHE A 32 -7.32 8.49 -25.36
CA PHE A 32 -5.93 8.58 -25.84
C PHE A 32 -5.34 9.99 -25.75
N GLY A 33 -6.06 10.97 -25.21
CA GLY A 33 -5.47 12.26 -24.86
C GLY A 33 -4.44 12.07 -23.75
N PRO A 34 -3.54 13.04 -23.58
CA PRO A 34 -2.42 12.91 -22.65
C PRO A 34 -2.95 12.66 -21.24
N SER A 35 -2.62 11.49 -20.69
CA SER A 35 -2.56 11.31 -19.25
C SER A 35 -1.57 12.33 -18.69
N SER A 36 -1.88 12.81 -17.49
CA SER A 36 -1.42 14.01 -16.76
C SER A 36 0.06 14.06 -16.37
N ALA A 37 0.95 13.36 -17.07
CA ALA A 37 2.36 13.70 -17.14
C ALA A 37 2.94 13.18 -18.46
N SER A 38 2.82 13.96 -19.55
CA SER A 38 3.50 13.61 -20.79
C SER A 38 5.00 13.90 -20.66
N TYR A 39 5.74 12.92 -20.15
CA TYR A 39 7.19 13.02 -20.05
C TYR A 39 7.84 13.09 -21.44
N PRO A 40 8.96 13.82 -21.61
CA PRO A 40 9.68 13.83 -22.87
C PRO A 40 10.07 12.41 -23.30
N ARG A 41 9.92 12.08 -24.59
CA ARG A 41 10.22 10.73 -25.12
C ARG A 41 11.61 10.21 -24.72
N LYS A 42 12.61 11.09 -24.63
CA LYS A 42 13.97 10.74 -24.19
C LYS A 42 14.01 10.23 -22.74
N VAL A 43 13.20 10.81 -21.85
CA VAL A 43 13.12 10.43 -20.44
C VAL A 43 12.40 9.10 -20.33
N MET A 44 11.27 8.93 -21.02
CA MET A 44 10.56 7.65 -21.03
C MET A 44 11.42 6.53 -21.58
N LYS A 45 12.14 6.77 -22.69
CA LYS A 45 13.06 5.79 -23.25
C LYS A 45 14.16 5.39 -22.25
N HIS A 46 14.73 6.36 -21.53
CA HIS A 46 15.72 6.08 -20.47
C HIS A 46 15.09 5.29 -19.31
N ALA A 47 13.89 5.65 -18.86
CA ALA A 47 13.17 4.91 -17.84
C ALA A 47 12.92 3.46 -18.26
N GLU A 48 12.54 3.22 -19.52
CA GLU A 48 12.36 1.88 -20.11
C GLU A 48 13.67 1.09 -20.12
N GLU A 49 14.73 1.66 -20.70
CA GLU A 49 16.05 1.03 -20.80
C GLU A 49 16.66 0.75 -19.41
N LEU A 50 16.36 1.58 -18.41
CA LEU A 50 16.79 1.35 -17.02
C LEU A 50 15.98 0.22 -16.36
N GLN A 51 14.64 0.26 -16.45
CA GLN A 51 13.77 -0.74 -15.82
C GLN A 51 13.97 -2.15 -16.39
N ASP A 52 14.42 -2.26 -17.65
CA ASP A 52 14.78 -3.55 -18.26
C ASP A 52 16.04 -4.19 -17.66
N ARG A 53 16.88 -3.41 -16.96
CA ARG A 53 18.16 -3.85 -16.40
C ARG A 53 18.15 -3.95 -14.88
N ILE A 54 17.41 -3.10 -14.19
CA ILE A 54 17.37 -3.07 -12.72
C ILE A 54 16.32 -4.02 -12.16
N LEU A 55 16.51 -4.41 -10.91
CA LEU A 55 15.44 -5.03 -10.13
C LEU A 55 14.47 -3.95 -9.66
N SER A 56 13.18 -4.27 -9.67
CA SER A 56 12.16 -3.44 -9.06
C SER A 56 11.23 -4.24 -8.15
N PHE A 57 10.99 -3.65 -6.98
CA PHE A 57 10.32 -4.24 -5.85
C PHE A 57 9.37 -3.23 -5.24
N ASP A 58 8.15 -3.67 -5.00
CA ASP A 58 7.14 -2.94 -4.23
C ASP A 58 6.94 -3.63 -2.88
N SER A 59 7.13 -2.93 -1.77
CA SER A 59 7.00 -3.51 -0.43
C SER A 59 5.57 -3.64 0.08
N LYS A 60 4.55 -3.20 -0.66
CA LYS A 60 3.17 -3.27 -0.19
C LYS A 60 2.18 -3.32 -1.35
N ILE A 61 1.71 -4.54 -1.64
CA ILE A 61 0.51 -4.78 -2.45
C ILE A 61 -0.39 -5.75 -1.70
N THR A 62 -1.69 -5.41 -1.60
CA THR A 62 -2.67 -6.26 -0.94
C THR A 62 -3.14 -7.37 -1.88
N VAL A 63 -3.35 -8.57 -1.31
CA VAL A 63 -3.95 -9.72 -2.01
C VAL A 63 -5.46 -9.67 -1.79
N PRO A 64 -6.28 -9.41 -2.84
CA PRO A 64 -7.73 -9.55 -2.76
C PRO A 64 -8.13 -10.98 -2.39
N LEU A 65 -9.21 -11.14 -1.61
CA LEU A 65 -9.66 -12.48 -1.16
C LEU A 65 -10.17 -13.36 -2.31
N ASP A 66 -10.55 -12.76 -3.44
CA ASP A 66 -11.02 -13.42 -4.65
C ASP A 66 -9.94 -13.51 -5.76
N PHE A 67 -8.69 -13.14 -5.47
CA PHE A 67 -7.63 -13.13 -6.46
C PHE A 67 -7.30 -14.55 -6.95
N GLY A 68 -7.25 -14.72 -8.27
CA GLY A 68 -7.10 -16.03 -8.92
C GLY A 68 -8.42 -16.76 -9.21
N THR A 69 -9.57 -16.17 -8.87
CA THR A 69 -10.90 -16.69 -9.26
C THR A 69 -11.36 -16.12 -10.61
N THR A 70 -12.44 -16.67 -11.16
CA THR A 70 -13.03 -16.20 -12.42
C THR A 70 -13.37 -14.71 -12.37
N GLY A 71 -12.82 -13.92 -13.30
CA GLY A 71 -13.01 -12.47 -13.35
C GLY A 71 -11.93 -11.67 -12.61
N ASN A 72 -11.08 -12.33 -11.83
CA ASN A 72 -9.93 -11.72 -11.16
C ASN A 72 -8.70 -12.65 -11.24
N GLU A 73 -8.49 -13.27 -12.41
CA GLU A 73 -7.40 -14.22 -12.63
C GLU A 73 -6.02 -13.55 -12.60
N VAL A 74 -5.04 -14.24 -12.04
CA VAL A 74 -3.69 -13.69 -11.82
C VAL A 74 -2.87 -13.53 -13.11
N ASP A 75 -3.20 -14.27 -14.16
CA ASP A 75 -2.48 -14.32 -15.44
C ASP A 75 -3.15 -13.54 -16.57
N LYS A 76 -4.25 -12.82 -16.26
CA LYS A 76 -4.99 -11.96 -17.20
C LYS A 76 -4.85 -10.48 -16.81
N ASP A 77 -5.10 -9.59 -17.77
CA ASP A 77 -5.15 -8.15 -17.53
C ASP A 77 -6.48 -7.81 -16.84
N GLY A 78 -6.50 -8.06 -15.53
CA GLY A 78 -7.73 -8.09 -14.71
C GLY A 78 -8.18 -6.71 -14.21
N PRO A 79 -9.21 -6.67 -13.35
CA PRO A 79 -9.73 -5.44 -12.78
C PRO A 79 -8.84 -4.84 -11.69
N GLY A 80 -7.99 -5.65 -11.04
CA GLY A 80 -7.08 -5.22 -9.97
C GLY A 80 -5.85 -4.44 -10.45
N GLN A 81 -5.09 -3.93 -9.48
CA GLN A 81 -3.88 -3.14 -9.71
C GLN A 81 -2.60 -4.00 -9.86
N LEU A 82 -2.71 -5.32 -9.63
CA LEU A 82 -1.65 -6.30 -9.86
C LEU A 82 -2.21 -7.53 -10.58
N ASP A 83 -1.54 -7.90 -11.66
CA ASP A 83 -1.59 -9.21 -12.31
C ASP A 83 -0.28 -9.44 -13.07
N LEU A 84 -0.04 -10.67 -13.55
CA LEU A 84 1.21 -11.03 -14.23
C LEU A 84 1.38 -10.36 -15.60
N ILE A 85 0.30 -9.86 -16.22
CA ILE A 85 0.38 -9.09 -17.48
C ILE A 85 0.84 -7.67 -17.19
N LYS A 86 0.21 -6.99 -16.22
CA LYS A 86 0.59 -5.66 -15.76
C LYS A 86 2.01 -5.64 -15.21
N ALA A 87 2.37 -6.60 -14.36
CA ALA A 87 3.73 -6.70 -13.81
C ALA A 87 4.78 -6.86 -14.91
N GLY A 88 4.49 -7.67 -15.94
CA GLY A 88 5.34 -7.82 -17.12
C GLY A 88 5.49 -6.52 -17.93
N ARG A 89 4.39 -5.76 -18.14
CA ARG A 89 4.43 -4.46 -18.84
C ARG A 89 5.20 -3.38 -18.08
N GLY A 90 5.04 -3.36 -16.76
CA GLY A 90 5.73 -2.41 -15.87
C GLY A 90 7.15 -2.83 -15.50
N ARG A 91 7.57 -4.04 -15.89
CA ARG A 91 8.85 -4.66 -15.54
C ARG A 91 9.07 -4.78 -14.03
N LEU A 92 7.98 -5.00 -13.28
CA LEU A 92 8.04 -5.24 -11.84
C LEU A 92 8.64 -6.62 -11.56
N SER A 93 9.81 -6.68 -10.93
CA SER A 93 10.50 -7.94 -10.65
C SER A 93 9.81 -8.75 -9.56
N GLY A 94 9.19 -8.07 -8.58
CA GLY A 94 8.50 -8.71 -7.48
C GLY A 94 7.82 -7.73 -6.55
N ALA A 95 7.05 -8.25 -5.60
CA ALA A 95 6.41 -7.43 -4.58
C ALA A 95 6.28 -8.19 -3.27
N ALA A 96 6.17 -7.46 -2.16
CA ALA A 96 5.72 -8.03 -0.91
C ALA A 96 4.19 -8.10 -0.89
N LEU A 97 3.69 -9.34 -0.84
CA LEU A 97 2.26 -9.65 -0.80
C LEU A 97 1.91 -10.11 0.61
N ALA A 98 0.99 -9.39 1.27
CA ALA A 98 0.72 -9.56 2.68
C ALA A 98 -0.29 -10.68 2.96
N ILE A 99 0.10 -11.62 3.83
CA ILE A 99 -0.81 -12.41 4.65
C ILE A 99 -1.46 -11.43 5.64
N PHE A 100 -2.72 -11.08 5.37
CA PHE A 100 -3.43 -10.04 6.10
C PHE A 100 -4.76 -10.59 6.64
N GLY A 101 -5.12 -10.14 7.83
CA GLY A 101 -6.41 -10.38 8.45
C GLY A 101 -6.72 -9.24 9.42
N TRP A 102 -7.98 -8.86 9.48
CA TRP A 102 -8.45 -7.79 10.36
C TRP A 102 -9.92 -8.02 10.73
N PRO A 103 -10.44 -7.33 11.76
CA PRO A 103 -11.85 -7.44 12.12
C PRO A 103 -12.73 -6.74 11.06
N GLU A 104 -12.91 -7.41 9.92
CA GLU A 104 -13.67 -6.94 8.77
C GLU A 104 -15.12 -6.66 9.19
N MET A 105 -15.53 -5.43 8.97
CA MET A 105 -16.81 -4.92 9.43
C MET A 105 -17.81 -4.76 8.30
N TRP A 106 -17.37 -4.72 7.04
CA TRP A 106 -18.24 -4.45 5.89
C TRP A 106 -18.86 -5.71 5.25
N SER A 107 -18.52 -6.90 5.76
CA SER A 107 -19.02 -8.16 5.24
C SER A 107 -20.40 -8.55 5.81
N GLY A 108 -21.29 -9.01 4.93
CA GLY A 108 -22.58 -9.59 5.32
C GLY A 108 -23.77 -8.63 5.26
N PRO A 109 -25.01 -9.14 5.40
CA PRO A 109 -26.22 -8.31 5.40
C PRO A 109 -26.28 -7.35 6.59
N ASN A 110 -26.70 -6.12 6.35
CA ASN A 110 -26.81 -5.05 7.37
C ASN A 110 -25.47 -4.64 7.99
N SER A 111 -24.37 -4.76 7.23
CA SER A 111 -23.09 -4.19 7.63
C SER A 111 -23.20 -2.66 7.82
N PRO A 112 -22.37 -2.06 8.70
CA PRO A 112 -21.22 -2.64 9.37
C PRO A 112 -21.52 -3.36 10.70
N HIS A 113 -20.63 -4.27 11.11
CA HIS A 113 -20.76 -5.03 12.37
C HIS A 113 -19.59 -4.77 13.34
N LYS A 114 -19.89 -4.48 14.61
CA LYS A 114 -18.88 -4.30 15.66
C LYS A 114 -18.15 -5.62 15.94
N PRO A 115 -16.83 -5.60 16.18
CA PRO A 115 -16.07 -6.83 16.40
C PRO A 115 -16.58 -7.63 17.61
N THR A 116 -16.68 -8.95 17.43
CA THR A 116 -16.91 -9.92 18.51
C THR A 116 -15.70 -10.85 18.65
N LEU A 117 -15.67 -11.73 19.64
CA LEU A 117 -14.58 -12.71 19.79
C LEU A 117 -14.41 -13.61 18.54
N GLY A 118 -15.49 -13.86 17.79
CA GLY A 118 -15.44 -14.65 16.56
C GLY A 118 -14.68 -13.97 15.41
N PHE A 119 -14.49 -12.65 15.44
CA PHE A 119 -13.79 -11.91 14.39
C PHE A 119 -12.30 -12.25 14.34
N VAL A 120 -11.71 -12.73 15.43
CA VAL A 120 -10.33 -13.21 15.43
C VAL A 120 -10.18 -14.43 14.53
N GLU A 121 -11.15 -15.35 14.58
CA GLU A 121 -11.13 -16.54 13.71
C GLU A 121 -11.39 -16.19 12.26
N GLU A 122 -12.31 -15.26 11.99
CA GLU A 122 -12.55 -14.79 10.62
C GLU A 122 -11.31 -14.07 10.05
N ALA A 123 -10.60 -13.29 10.87
CA ALA A 123 -9.34 -12.69 10.47
C ALA A 123 -8.25 -13.75 10.19
N ARG A 124 -8.26 -14.91 10.87
CA ARG A 124 -7.39 -16.05 10.52
C ARG A 124 -7.81 -16.70 9.20
N HIS A 125 -9.10 -16.85 8.94
CA HIS A 125 -9.59 -17.36 7.65
C HIS A 125 -9.12 -16.47 6.48
N GLN A 126 -9.14 -15.15 6.66
CA GLN A 126 -8.59 -14.21 5.68
C GLN A 126 -7.09 -14.45 5.43
N GLN A 127 -6.29 -14.68 6.49
CA GLN A 127 -4.86 -14.99 6.37
C GLN A 127 -4.62 -16.31 5.62
N GLU A 128 -5.34 -17.37 5.99
CA GLU A 128 -5.24 -18.68 5.33
C GLU A 128 -5.67 -18.64 3.87
N THR A 129 -6.71 -17.86 3.55
CA THR A 129 -7.16 -17.64 2.17
C THR A 129 -6.07 -16.98 1.34
N ARG A 130 -5.46 -15.90 1.84
CA ARG A 130 -4.33 -15.23 1.16
C ARG A 130 -3.12 -16.14 1.01
N TYR A 131 -2.82 -16.97 2.01
CA TYR A 131 -1.75 -17.97 1.91
C TYR A 131 -2.01 -19.00 0.80
N LYS A 132 -3.24 -19.51 0.71
CA LYS A 132 -3.66 -20.45 -0.34
C LYS A 132 -3.61 -19.81 -1.73
N ILE A 133 -3.97 -18.54 -1.86
CA ILE A 133 -3.84 -17.79 -3.12
C ILE A 133 -2.36 -17.73 -3.53
N LEU A 134 -1.48 -17.25 -2.65
CA LEU A 134 -0.05 -17.08 -2.97
C LEU A 134 0.63 -18.41 -3.33
N THR A 135 0.39 -19.46 -2.56
CA THR A 135 0.96 -20.78 -2.84
C THR A 135 0.30 -21.45 -4.06
N GLY A 136 -0.98 -21.19 -4.30
CA GLY A 136 -1.71 -21.61 -5.51
C GLY A 136 -1.14 -20.98 -6.78
N MET A 137 -0.82 -19.68 -6.76
CA MET A 137 -0.19 -18.99 -7.90
C MET A 137 1.13 -19.65 -8.30
N VAL A 138 1.97 -20.01 -7.32
CA VAL A 138 3.25 -20.71 -7.59
C VAL A 138 3.02 -22.11 -8.15
N ARG A 139 2.02 -22.83 -7.63
CA ARG A 139 1.65 -24.17 -8.13
C ARG A 139 1.15 -24.11 -9.57
N ASP A 140 0.31 -23.14 -9.90
CA ASP A 140 -0.40 -23.07 -11.17
C ASP A 140 0.45 -22.41 -12.26
N PHE A 141 1.37 -21.52 -11.89
CA PHE A 141 2.24 -20.77 -12.82
C PHE A 141 3.74 -20.86 -12.48
N PRO A 142 4.33 -22.07 -12.34
CA PRO A 142 5.69 -22.26 -11.81
C PRO A 142 6.80 -21.63 -12.68
N ASN A 143 6.51 -21.36 -13.96
CA ASN A 143 7.42 -20.72 -14.90
C ASN A 143 7.32 -19.18 -14.89
N ARG A 144 6.37 -18.61 -14.14
CA ARG A 144 6.06 -17.16 -14.16
C ARG A 144 6.15 -16.51 -12.78
N ILE A 145 5.97 -17.26 -11.70
CA ILE A 145 5.95 -16.72 -10.34
C ILE A 145 6.56 -17.72 -9.35
N ALA A 146 7.28 -17.22 -8.35
CA ALA A 146 7.74 -18.01 -7.21
C ALA A 146 7.90 -17.15 -5.95
N ILE A 147 7.92 -17.79 -4.78
CA ILE A 147 8.18 -17.11 -3.51
C ILE A 147 9.69 -16.99 -3.28
N ALA A 148 10.15 -15.79 -2.93
CA ALA A 148 11.51 -15.53 -2.49
C ALA A 148 11.62 -15.64 -0.96
N TYR A 149 12.52 -16.47 -0.46
CA TYR A 149 12.75 -16.64 0.98
C TYR A 149 13.98 -15.89 1.49
N SER A 150 14.79 -15.34 0.58
CA SER A 150 15.97 -14.52 0.85
C SER A 150 16.16 -13.47 -0.27
N PRO A 151 16.99 -12.44 -0.07
CA PRO A 151 17.33 -11.52 -1.16
C PRO A 151 18.06 -12.22 -2.32
N GLU A 152 18.78 -13.33 -2.07
CA GLU A 152 19.39 -14.16 -3.11
C GLU A 152 18.33 -14.84 -3.98
N ASP A 153 17.26 -15.37 -3.37
CA ASP A 153 16.12 -15.91 -4.12
C ASP A 153 15.47 -14.84 -4.97
N PHE A 154 15.26 -13.63 -4.43
CA PHE A 154 14.64 -12.54 -5.17
C PHE A 154 15.44 -12.22 -6.44
N ARG A 155 16.78 -12.07 -6.31
CA ARG A 155 17.68 -11.82 -7.44
C ARG A 155 17.66 -12.96 -8.46
N ARG A 156 17.70 -14.21 -7.98
CA ARG A 156 17.66 -15.41 -8.84
C ARG A 156 16.35 -15.49 -9.62
N LEU A 157 15.21 -15.34 -8.95
CA LEU A 157 13.88 -15.42 -9.58
C LEU A 157 13.68 -14.32 -10.61
N ALA A 158 14.13 -13.10 -10.32
CA ALA A 158 14.10 -12.02 -11.29
C ALA A 158 14.96 -12.31 -12.53
N MET A 159 16.15 -12.91 -12.35
CA MET A 159 17.00 -13.36 -13.46
C MET A 159 16.37 -14.50 -14.28
N GLU A 160 15.60 -15.38 -13.63
CA GLU A 160 14.80 -16.42 -14.28
C GLU A 160 13.55 -15.86 -15.00
N GLY A 161 13.28 -14.54 -14.91
CA GLY A 161 12.09 -13.92 -15.49
C GLY A 161 10.79 -14.25 -14.75
N LYS A 162 10.87 -14.67 -13.49
CA LYS A 162 9.72 -14.98 -12.64
C LYS A 162 9.42 -13.80 -11.71
N PHE A 163 8.14 -13.49 -11.54
CA PHE A 163 7.70 -12.56 -10.51
C PHE A 163 8.03 -13.12 -9.13
N ALA A 164 8.83 -12.38 -8.35
CA ALA A 164 9.30 -12.80 -7.05
C ALA A 164 8.36 -12.28 -5.94
N VAL A 165 7.60 -13.19 -5.32
CA VAL A 165 6.75 -12.87 -4.16
C VAL A 165 7.58 -12.87 -2.90
N VAL A 166 7.65 -11.74 -2.20
CA VAL A 166 8.11 -11.71 -0.80
C VAL A 166 6.87 -11.87 0.07
N MET A 167 6.71 -13.01 0.74
CA MET A 167 5.55 -13.19 1.62
C MET A 167 5.75 -12.33 2.87
N SER A 168 4.91 -11.29 3.02
CA SER A 168 4.85 -10.48 4.22
C SER A 168 3.61 -10.85 5.04
N MET A 169 3.52 -10.37 6.27
CA MET A 169 2.34 -10.48 7.11
C MET A 169 2.09 -9.13 7.78
N LEU A 170 0.84 -8.67 7.79
CA LEU A 170 0.46 -7.39 8.38
C LEU A 170 -0.70 -7.62 9.34
N ASN A 171 -0.63 -6.95 10.50
CA ASN A 171 -1.56 -7.01 11.62
C ASN A 171 -1.38 -8.23 12.53
N ALA A 172 -1.16 -7.97 13.82
CA ALA A 172 -1.04 -8.99 14.86
C ALA A 172 -2.41 -9.49 15.38
N TYR A 173 -3.50 -8.78 15.11
CA TYR A 173 -4.86 -9.12 15.58
C TYR A 173 -5.24 -10.60 15.40
N PRO A 174 -4.99 -11.25 14.24
CA PRO A 174 -5.41 -12.64 14.04
C PRO A 174 -4.63 -13.65 14.90
N LEU A 175 -3.48 -13.26 15.45
CA LEU A 175 -2.57 -14.17 16.15
C LEU A 175 -3.01 -14.46 17.59
N GLY A 176 -3.97 -13.69 18.12
CA GLY A 176 -4.37 -13.78 19.54
C GLY A 176 -3.16 -13.56 20.44
N ASP A 177 -3.02 -14.34 21.51
CA ASP A 177 -1.90 -14.21 22.45
C ASP A 177 -0.79 -15.27 22.26
N ASP A 178 -0.81 -16.00 21.14
CA ASP A 178 0.13 -17.09 20.87
C ASP A 178 1.35 -16.62 20.06
N LEU A 179 2.44 -16.34 20.77
CA LEU A 179 3.71 -15.92 20.16
C LEU A 179 4.27 -16.95 19.16
N SER A 180 3.98 -18.24 19.35
CA SER A 180 4.50 -19.30 18.47
C SER A 180 3.87 -19.28 17.07
N GLN A 181 2.82 -18.48 16.84
CA GLN A 181 2.32 -18.21 15.50
C GLN A 181 3.37 -17.52 14.61
N LEU A 182 4.25 -16.69 15.19
CA LEU A 182 5.34 -16.08 14.42
C LEU A 182 6.28 -17.12 13.82
N ASP A 183 6.65 -18.13 14.61
CA ASP A 183 7.48 -19.26 14.17
C ASP A 183 6.78 -20.04 13.05
N ARG A 184 5.49 -20.36 13.23
CA ARG A 184 4.71 -21.11 12.24
C ARG A 184 4.60 -20.37 10.91
N TRP A 185 4.32 -19.07 10.94
CA TRP A 185 4.23 -18.25 9.72
C TRP A 185 5.59 -18.03 9.06
N ALA A 186 6.67 -17.85 9.84
CA ALA A 186 8.02 -17.78 9.30
C ALA A 186 8.43 -19.09 8.61
N ALA A 187 8.11 -20.24 9.22
CA ALA A 187 8.36 -21.57 8.63
C ALA A 187 7.59 -21.78 7.32
N ARG A 188 6.40 -21.17 7.19
CA ARG A 188 5.58 -21.18 5.98
C ARG A 188 6.01 -20.18 4.90
N GLY A 189 6.98 -19.31 5.19
CA GLY A 189 7.58 -18.43 4.21
C GLY A 189 7.47 -16.94 4.48
N VAL A 190 6.82 -16.50 5.57
CA VAL A 190 6.76 -15.08 5.93
C VAL A 190 8.16 -14.54 6.22
N ARG A 191 8.51 -13.39 5.65
CA ARG A 191 9.85 -12.75 5.78
C ARG A 191 9.80 -11.29 6.22
N MET A 192 8.63 -10.69 6.30
CA MET A 192 8.39 -9.37 6.88
C MET A 192 7.09 -9.39 7.67
N PHE A 193 7.08 -8.81 8.87
CA PHE A 193 5.91 -8.76 9.75
C PHE A 193 5.67 -7.34 10.27
N GLY A 194 4.49 -6.80 9.99
CA GLY A 194 4.00 -5.54 10.55
C GLY A 194 2.98 -5.75 11.66
N PHE A 195 3.19 -5.09 12.80
CA PHE A 195 2.36 -5.30 13.99
C PHE A 195 0.93 -4.79 13.84
N ASN A 196 0.73 -3.73 13.07
CA ASN A 196 -0.52 -2.97 13.07
C ASN A 196 -1.13 -2.85 11.69
N TYR A 197 -2.44 -2.58 11.70
CA TYR A 197 -3.20 -1.97 10.62
C TYR A 197 -3.98 -0.79 11.25
N VAL A 198 -5.12 -0.39 10.70
CA VAL A 198 -6.12 0.39 11.44
C VAL A 198 -6.62 -0.40 12.65
N GLY A 199 -6.78 0.29 13.78
CA GLY A 199 -7.23 -0.29 15.04
C GLY A 199 -6.08 -0.84 15.90
N ASN A 200 -6.21 -0.70 17.22
CA ASN A 200 -5.25 -1.31 18.14
C ASN A 200 -5.42 -2.84 18.16
N ASN A 201 -4.39 -3.54 18.64
CA ASN A 201 -4.48 -4.96 18.97
C ASN A 201 -3.74 -5.24 20.29
N SER A 202 -3.84 -6.47 20.81
CA SER A 202 -3.26 -6.82 22.11
C SER A 202 -1.72 -6.77 22.15
N TRP A 203 -1.05 -6.59 21.00
CA TRP A 203 0.41 -6.57 20.90
C TRP A 203 0.94 -5.14 20.82
N SER A 204 0.24 -4.25 20.12
CA SER A 204 0.74 -2.92 19.79
C SER A 204 -0.38 -1.92 19.50
N ASP A 205 -0.16 -0.67 19.94
CA ASP A 205 -1.01 0.48 19.62
C ASP A 205 -0.82 0.93 18.15
N ALA A 206 -1.92 1.22 17.45
CA ALA A 206 -1.90 1.70 16.07
C ALA A 206 -1.80 3.23 15.98
N ALA A 207 -1.26 3.75 14.88
CA ALA A 207 -1.30 5.18 14.56
C ALA A 207 -2.74 5.69 14.36
N ARG A 208 -3.64 4.76 13.99
CA ARG A 208 -5.05 5.01 13.67
C ARG A 208 -5.95 4.13 14.56
N PRO A 209 -6.11 4.46 15.85
CA PRO A 209 -7.12 3.80 16.70
C PRO A 209 -8.50 4.03 16.09
N LEU A 210 -9.35 3.00 16.09
CA LEU A 210 -10.68 3.09 15.48
C LEU A 210 -11.77 3.11 16.57
N PRO A 211 -12.50 4.23 16.75
CA PRO A 211 -13.56 4.32 17.74
C PRO A 211 -14.65 3.26 17.56
N PHE A 212 -14.91 2.81 16.32
CA PHE A 212 -15.86 1.72 16.07
C PHE A 212 -15.46 0.39 16.74
N PHE A 213 -14.17 0.17 16.97
CA PHE A 213 -13.63 -0.96 17.75
C PHE A 213 -13.53 -0.66 19.25
N ASN A 214 -14.06 0.49 19.68
CA ASN A 214 -13.93 1.03 21.02
C ASN A 214 -12.48 1.29 21.45
N ASP A 215 -11.62 1.64 20.48
CA ASP A 215 -10.22 1.97 20.75
C ASP A 215 -10.08 3.32 21.46
N SER A 216 -9.09 3.39 22.34
CA SER A 216 -8.51 4.64 22.82
C SER A 216 -7.15 4.89 22.14
N PRO A 217 -6.63 6.13 22.10
CA PRO A 217 -5.26 6.38 21.68
C PRO A 217 -4.24 5.87 22.69
N ASP A 218 -3.20 5.18 22.22
CA ASP A 218 -2.07 4.64 22.99
C ASP A 218 -2.42 3.85 24.29
N PRO A 219 -3.39 2.90 24.30
CA PRO A 219 -3.81 2.23 25.54
C PRO A 219 -2.71 1.36 26.16
N LEU A 220 -1.78 0.83 25.37
CA LEU A 220 -0.63 0.06 25.84
C LEU A 220 0.60 0.96 26.13
N GLY A 221 0.56 2.22 25.69
CA GLY A 221 1.71 3.10 25.69
C GLY A 221 2.81 2.67 24.72
N GLY A 222 2.45 2.04 23.60
CA GLY A 222 3.36 1.48 22.60
C GLY A 222 3.14 -0.02 22.39
N LEU A 223 4.05 -0.85 22.89
CA LEU A 223 3.97 -2.31 22.84
C LEU A 223 3.53 -2.89 24.18
N SER A 224 2.66 -3.90 24.15
CA SER A 224 2.39 -4.74 25.31
C SER A 224 3.61 -5.61 25.68
N PRO A 225 3.63 -6.28 26.86
CA PRO A 225 4.68 -7.25 27.17
C PRO A 225 4.85 -8.33 26.09
N LEU A 226 3.74 -8.80 25.51
CA LEU A 226 3.77 -9.77 24.41
C LEU A 226 4.34 -9.16 23.12
N GLY A 227 3.96 -7.91 22.80
CA GLY A 227 4.55 -7.18 21.66
C GLY A 227 6.06 -6.99 21.77
N LYS A 228 6.58 -6.74 22.98
CA LYS A 228 8.04 -6.67 23.23
C LYS A 228 8.73 -8.02 23.03
N GLN A 229 8.09 -9.12 23.46
CA GLN A 229 8.60 -10.47 23.19
C GLN A 229 8.58 -10.79 21.69
N ALA A 230 7.57 -10.32 20.96
CA ALA A 230 7.49 -10.48 19.51
C ALA A 230 8.64 -9.79 18.76
N VAL A 231 9.08 -8.60 19.18
CA VAL A 231 10.28 -7.96 18.60
C VAL A 231 11.50 -8.88 18.69
N GLN A 232 11.75 -9.45 19.88
CA GLN A 232 12.86 -10.37 20.10
C GLN A 232 12.71 -11.65 19.25
N ARG A 233 11.50 -12.23 19.20
CA ARG A 233 11.21 -13.44 18.41
C ARG A 233 11.39 -13.20 16.91
N LEU A 234 10.93 -12.07 16.37
CA LEU A 234 11.11 -11.71 14.95
C LEU A 234 12.59 -11.55 14.59
N ASN A 235 13.37 -10.91 15.47
CA ASN A 235 14.81 -10.85 15.29
C ASN A 235 15.45 -12.25 15.32
N ASP A 236 15.02 -13.14 16.23
CA ASP A 236 15.53 -14.52 16.32
C ASP A 236 15.20 -15.32 15.05
N LEU A 237 14.01 -15.13 14.47
CA LEU A 237 13.56 -15.78 13.24
C LEU A 237 14.17 -15.20 11.96
N GLY A 238 14.85 -14.05 12.02
CA GLY A 238 15.33 -13.34 10.82
C GLY A 238 14.19 -12.80 9.95
N VAL A 239 13.08 -12.38 10.58
CA VAL A 239 11.93 -11.74 9.92
C VAL A 239 12.05 -10.23 10.07
N ILE A 240 11.89 -9.49 8.97
CA ILE A 240 11.94 -8.03 8.97
C ILE A 240 10.78 -7.49 9.81
N ILE A 241 11.07 -6.56 10.71
CA ILE A 241 10.02 -5.87 11.46
C ILE A 241 9.58 -4.65 10.66
N ASP A 242 8.29 -4.61 10.30
CA ASP A 242 7.65 -3.48 9.64
C ASP A 242 6.94 -2.58 10.67
N VAL A 243 7.26 -1.28 10.63
CA VAL A 243 6.73 -0.26 11.55
C VAL A 243 5.67 0.65 10.94
N SER A 244 5.28 0.43 9.68
CA SER A 244 4.11 1.10 9.10
C SER A 244 2.87 0.78 9.94
N GLN A 245 1.92 1.71 10.01
CA GLN A 245 0.67 1.62 10.79
C GLN A 245 0.82 1.66 12.33
N MET A 246 2.02 1.45 12.88
CA MET A 246 2.25 1.48 14.33
C MET A 246 2.15 2.90 14.90
N SER A 247 1.72 3.05 16.15
CA SER A 247 1.79 4.33 16.86
C SER A 247 3.25 4.81 16.99
N GLY A 248 3.44 6.11 17.25
CA GLY A 248 4.78 6.66 17.46
C GLY A 248 5.53 6.01 18.62
N LYS A 249 4.84 5.77 19.75
CA LYS A 249 5.42 5.10 20.92
C LYS A 249 5.81 3.66 20.62
N ALA A 250 4.99 2.93 19.86
CA ALA A 250 5.29 1.55 19.49
C ALA A 250 6.50 1.47 18.56
N LEU A 251 6.59 2.37 17.55
CA LEU A 251 7.77 2.48 16.68
C LEU A 251 9.04 2.77 17.49
N GLU A 252 9.00 3.72 18.42
CA GLU A 252 10.14 4.04 19.29
C GLU A 252 10.62 2.84 20.11
N GLN A 253 9.68 2.04 20.63
CA GLN A 253 10.01 0.84 21.39
C GLN A 253 10.57 -0.27 20.48
N VAL A 254 10.02 -0.46 19.28
CA VAL A 254 10.60 -1.38 18.29
C VAL A 254 12.04 -0.97 17.95
N ALA A 255 12.29 0.31 17.69
CA ALA A 255 13.62 0.81 17.37
C ALA A 255 14.61 0.61 18.54
N ALA A 256 14.16 0.76 19.79
CA ALA A 256 14.99 0.53 20.96
C ALA A 256 15.27 -0.97 21.24
N LEU A 257 14.35 -1.86 20.88
CA LEU A 257 14.43 -3.29 21.20
C LEU A 257 15.02 -4.13 20.06
N SER A 258 14.85 -3.72 18.81
CA SER A 258 15.30 -4.48 17.66
C SER A 258 16.83 -4.43 17.54
N ARG A 259 17.48 -5.59 17.44
CA ARG A 259 18.90 -5.68 17.10
C ARG A 259 19.17 -5.68 15.59
N ALA A 260 18.11 -5.78 14.78
CA ALA A 260 18.16 -5.85 13.33
C ALA A 260 17.52 -4.62 12.68
N PRO A 261 17.89 -4.28 11.43
CA PRO A 261 17.26 -3.18 10.72
C PRO A 261 15.74 -3.36 10.61
N ILE A 262 15.01 -2.26 10.75
CA ILE A 262 13.55 -2.22 10.64
C ILE A 262 13.12 -1.51 9.35
N VAL A 263 11.91 -1.76 8.88
CA VAL A 263 11.39 -1.17 7.63
C VAL A 263 10.08 -0.44 7.93
N ALA A 264 9.81 0.67 7.25
CA ALA A 264 8.44 1.12 7.05
C ALA A 264 8.03 0.71 5.63
N SER A 265 7.24 -0.36 5.47
CA SER A 265 6.87 -0.94 4.18
C SER A 265 5.95 -0.06 3.32
N HIS A 266 5.23 0.88 3.92
CA HIS A 266 4.38 1.84 3.21
C HIS A 266 4.09 3.05 4.13
N SER A 267 4.89 4.11 4.03
CA SER A 267 4.67 5.33 4.83
C SER A 267 5.14 6.58 4.09
N ALA A 268 4.54 7.73 4.37
CA ALA A 268 4.96 9.02 3.83
C ALA A 268 5.40 9.99 4.94
N PRO A 269 6.14 11.07 4.63
CA PRO A 269 6.56 12.05 5.61
C PRO A 269 5.42 12.98 6.07
N ARG A 270 5.36 13.29 7.37
CA ARG A 270 4.41 14.27 7.91
C ARG A 270 4.58 15.68 7.36
N ALA A 271 5.77 15.99 6.84
CA ALA A 271 6.06 17.29 6.25
C ALA A 271 5.22 17.59 4.99
N LEU A 272 4.66 16.57 4.33
CA LEU A 272 3.73 16.75 3.22
C LEU A 272 2.28 16.81 3.72
N VAL A 273 1.89 15.84 4.54
CA VAL A 273 0.57 15.77 5.17
C VAL A 273 0.75 15.38 6.64
N ASP A 274 0.39 16.29 7.54
CA ASP A 274 0.52 16.07 8.99
C ASP A 274 -0.65 15.25 9.52
N ILE A 275 -0.51 13.94 9.41
CA ILE A 275 -1.41 12.92 9.95
C ILE A 275 -0.61 11.90 10.75
N ARG A 276 -1.25 11.27 11.74
CA ARG A 276 -0.59 10.32 12.65
C ARG A 276 0.05 9.13 11.95
N HIS A 277 -0.58 8.70 10.86
CA HIS A 277 -0.10 7.61 10.01
C HIS A 277 1.25 7.92 9.34
N ASN A 278 1.51 9.19 9.01
CA ASN A 278 2.76 9.61 8.41
C ASN A 278 3.90 9.70 9.45
N LEU A 279 5.14 9.61 8.96
CA LEU A 279 6.34 9.62 9.79
C LEU A 279 6.85 11.04 10.06
N SER A 280 7.13 11.35 11.32
CA SER A 280 7.91 12.51 11.73
C SER A 280 9.40 12.31 11.41
N ASP A 281 10.16 13.42 11.32
CA ASP A 281 11.61 13.38 11.11
C ASP A 281 12.34 12.50 12.14
N ARG A 282 11.91 12.54 13.41
CA ARG A 282 12.49 11.69 14.47
C ARG A 282 12.25 10.21 14.21
N GLN A 283 11.04 9.83 13.80
CA GLN A 283 10.74 8.43 13.47
C GLN A 283 11.54 7.96 12.24
N MET A 284 11.73 8.84 11.25
CA MET A 284 12.59 8.52 10.11
C MET A 284 14.05 8.30 10.51
N GLN A 285 14.59 9.11 11.44
CA GLN A 285 15.94 8.86 11.98
C GLN A 285 16.04 7.52 12.71
N LEU A 286 15.04 7.14 13.52
CA LEU A 286 15.05 5.84 14.20
C LEU A 286 15.11 4.66 13.23
N ILE A 287 14.37 4.74 12.12
CA ILE A 287 14.41 3.72 11.06
C ILE A 287 15.81 3.69 10.42
N LYS A 288 16.35 4.86 10.05
CA LYS A 288 17.71 4.99 9.51
C LYS A 288 18.76 4.42 10.43
N ASP A 289 18.73 4.77 11.71
CA ASP A 289 19.78 4.42 12.69
C ASP A 289 19.82 2.92 12.99
N SER A 290 18.72 2.19 12.73
CA SER A 290 18.72 0.72 12.72
C SER A 290 19.45 0.10 11.52
N GLY A 291 19.80 0.91 10.50
CA GLY A 291 20.22 0.46 9.16
C GLY A 291 19.06 0.24 8.18
N GLY A 292 17.85 0.62 8.59
CA GLY A 292 16.56 0.33 7.96
C GLY A 292 16.23 1.11 6.70
N VAL A 293 15.00 0.95 6.20
CA VAL A 293 14.52 1.62 4.98
C VAL A 293 13.09 2.11 5.15
N ILE A 294 12.79 3.30 4.62
CA ILE A 294 11.45 3.87 4.52
C ILE A 294 10.99 3.72 3.07
N GLN A 295 10.00 2.87 2.85
CA GLN A 295 9.39 2.66 1.54
C GLN A 295 8.26 3.68 1.37
N VAL A 296 8.55 4.75 0.61
CA VAL A 296 7.64 5.88 0.41
C VAL A 296 6.43 5.41 -0.38
N VAL A 297 5.25 5.61 0.20
CA VAL A 297 3.99 5.06 -0.32
C VAL A 297 3.28 6.00 -1.29
N GLY A 298 2.80 5.45 -2.42
CA GLY A 298 1.92 6.09 -3.39
C GLY A 298 0.45 6.16 -2.95
N PHE A 299 0.17 6.57 -1.71
CA PHE A 299 -1.19 6.74 -1.21
C PHE A 299 -1.62 8.22 -1.30
N PRO A 300 -2.61 8.58 -2.15
CA PRO A 300 -2.88 9.98 -2.50
C PRO A 300 -3.04 10.93 -1.31
N ALA A 301 -3.89 10.57 -0.35
CA ALA A 301 -4.23 11.42 0.78
C ALA A 301 -3.11 11.53 1.84
N TYR A 302 -2.04 10.75 1.72
CA TYR A 302 -0.85 10.85 2.58
C TYR A 302 0.22 11.77 1.97
N LEU A 303 0.07 12.11 0.69
CA LEU A 303 1.02 12.89 -0.10
C LEU A 303 0.52 14.31 -0.39
N ARG A 304 -0.80 14.50 -0.51
CA ARG A 304 -1.41 15.81 -0.73
C ARG A 304 -2.50 16.07 0.32
N PRO A 305 -2.49 17.23 1.01
CA PRO A 305 -3.58 17.61 1.89
C PRO A 305 -4.90 17.72 1.13
N LEU A 306 -6.02 17.39 1.77
CA LEU A 306 -7.35 17.49 1.17
C LEU A 306 -7.65 18.92 0.72
N SER A 307 -8.24 19.04 -0.46
CA SER A 307 -8.67 20.32 -1.00
C SER A 307 -9.76 20.99 -0.13
N LYS A 308 -9.82 22.33 -0.19
CA LYS A 308 -10.84 23.11 0.52
C LYS A 308 -12.28 22.66 0.21
N PRO A 309 -12.68 22.39 -1.06
CA PRO A 309 -14.02 21.88 -1.36
C PRO A 309 -14.34 20.55 -0.67
N THR A 310 -13.37 19.65 -0.56
CA THR A 310 -13.54 18.37 0.14
C THR A 310 -13.69 18.58 1.65
N LEU A 311 -12.86 19.44 2.25
CA LEU A 311 -12.98 19.80 3.67
C LEU A 311 -14.33 20.45 4.00
N GLU A 312 -14.87 21.28 3.11
CA GLU A 312 -16.21 21.87 3.27
C GLU A 312 -17.32 20.79 3.25
N LYS A 313 -17.25 19.84 2.32
CA LYS A 313 -18.19 18.69 2.28
C LYS A 313 -18.09 17.83 3.54
N LEU A 314 -16.87 17.54 4.01
CA LEU A 314 -16.64 16.78 5.23
C LEU A 314 -17.18 17.51 6.46
N ASN A 315 -16.95 18.81 6.59
CA ASN A 315 -17.49 19.61 7.69
C ASN A 315 -19.03 19.67 7.66
N ALA A 316 -19.64 19.78 6.47
CA ALA A 316 -21.10 19.70 6.33
C ALA A 316 -21.64 18.31 6.75
N LEU A 317 -20.95 17.23 6.40
CA LEU A 317 -21.28 15.88 6.88
C LEU A 317 -21.15 15.80 8.41
N ARG A 318 -20.06 16.28 8.98
CA ARG A 318 -19.80 16.25 10.44
C ARG A 318 -20.89 16.97 11.23
N ILE A 319 -21.31 18.15 10.78
CA ILE A 319 -22.41 18.91 11.41
C ILE A 319 -23.72 18.10 11.41
N ARG A 320 -24.05 17.42 10.30
CA ARG A 320 -25.26 16.56 10.23
C ARG A 320 -25.25 15.39 11.20
N PHE A 321 -24.07 14.97 11.67
CA PHE A 321 -23.89 13.85 12.58
C PHE A 321 -23.49 14.30 14.01
N ASP A 322 -23.66 15.59 14.33
CA ASP A 322 -23.35 16.20 15.63
C ASP A 322 -21.86 16.13 16.01
N LEU A 323 -20.97 16.15 15.01
CA LEU A 323 -19.52 16.23 15.21
C LEU A 323 -19.03 17.66 15.01
N PRO A 324 -18.03 18.12 15.79
CA PRO A 324 -17.43 19.44 15.60
C PRO A 324 -16.69 19.52 14.25
N PRO A 325 -16.44 20.73 13.71
CA PRO A 325 -15.60 20.90 12.53
C PRO A 325 -14.22 20.23 12.68
N LEU A 326 -13.62 19.82 11.55
CA LEU A 326 -12.29 19.20 11.53
C LEU A 326 -11.22 20.15 12.06
N GLU A 327 -10.46 19.68 13.06
CA GLU A 327 -9.26 20.35 13.58
C GLU A 327 -7.97 19.80 12.96
N SER A 328 -8.02 18.58 12.41
CA SER A 328 -6.89 17.92 11.75
C SER A 328 -7.37 16.95 10.66
N LEU A 329 -6.44 16.50 9.81
CA LEU A 329 -6.73 15.51 8.77
C LEU A 329 -6.86 14.07 9.31
N ASP A 330 -6.46 13.80 10.56
CA ASP A 330 -6.57 12.47 11.17
C ASP A 330 -8.02 11.94 11.14
N TYR A 331 -8.99 12.82 11.38
CA TYR A 331 -10.43 12.51 11.37
C TYR A 331 -11.12 12.85 10.05
N ALA A 332 -10.39 13.42 9.10
CA ALA A 332 -10.87 13.68 7.76
C ALA A 332 -10.73 12.44 6.86
N LEU A 333 -9.70 11.62 7.11
CA LEU A 333 -9.35 10.46 6.29
C LEU A 333 -9.93 9.14 6.80
N MET A 334 -10.56 9.14 7.98
CA MET A 334 -11.26 8.00 8.57
C MET A 334 -12.24 8.47 9.65
N PRO A 335 -13.27 7.67 10.01
CA PRO A 335 -14.20 7.98 11.10
C PRO A 335 -13.53 7.82 12.48
N GLY A 336 -12.68 8.78 12.85
CA GLY A 336 -11.76 8.70 14.00
C GLY A 336 -12.20 9.45 15.26
N ASP A 337 -13.34 10.15 15.28
CA ASP A 337 -13.82 10.87 16.45
C ASP A 337 -14.20 9.90 17.61
N PRO A 338 -13.67 10.09 18.83
CA PRO A 338 -13.90 9.14 19.93
C PRO A 338 -15.38 8.87 20.27
N ILE A 339 -16.25 9.86 20.10
CA ILE A 339 -17.69 9.72 20.38
C ILE A 339 -18.39 8.71 19.46
N ILE A 340 -17.78 8.34 18.33
CA ILE A 340 -18.31 7.35 17.41
C ILE A 340 -18.40 5.95 18.07
N ALA A 341 -17.62 5.67 19.12
CA ALA A 341 -17.65 4.38 19.83
C ALA A 341 -19.05 4.01 20.38
N ILE A 342 -19.82 5.02 20.81
CA ILE A 342 -21.17 4.83 21.35
C ILE A 342 -22.27 4.86 20.28
N TRP A 343 -21.92 5.10 19.01
CA TRP A 343 -22.92 5.12 17.95
C TRP A 343 -23.46 3.72 17.65
N PRO A 344 -24.75 3.62 17.28
CA PRO A 344 -25.29 2.43 16.63
C PRO A 344 -24.54 2.13 15.33
N GLU A 345 -24.47 0.84 14.98
CA GLU A 345 -23.84 0.36 13.74
C GLU A 345 -24.40 1.04 12.48
N SER A 346 -25.72 1.23 12.42
CA SER A 346 -26.37 1.92 11.30
C SER A 346 -25.94 3.37 11.15
N LYS A 347 -25.84 4.13 12.25
CA LYS A 347 -25.36 5.52 12.24
C LYS A 347 -23.91 5.60 11.80
N PHE A 348 -23.05 4.68 12.28
CA PHE A 348 -21.67 4.59 11.80
C PHE A 348 -21.63 4.26 10.30
N GLY A 349 -22.42 3.28 9.84
CA GLY A 349 -22.45 2.85 8.44
C GLY A 349 -22.81 3.98 7.49
N GLU A 350 -23.83 4.77 7.82
CA GLU A 350 -24.22 5.94 7.03
C GLU A 350 -23.11 7.00 6.98
N TYR A 351 -22.54 7.33 8.15
CA TYR A 351 -21.47 8.31 8.25
C TYR A 351 -20.21 7.89 7.48
N ALA A 352 -19.71 6.68 7.73
CA ALA A 352 -18.49 6.17 7.13
C ALA A 352 -18.64 6.01 5.61
N SER A 353 -19.76 5.48 5.13
CA SER A 353 -20.01 5.37 3.67
C SER A 353 -20.04 6.74 2.99
N THR A 354 -20.69 7.73 3.62
CA THR A 354 -20.74 9.10 3.07
C THR A 354 -19.37 9.78 3.13
N LEU A 355 -18.61 9.58 4.21
CA LEU A 355 -17.25 10.09 4.37
C LEU A 355 -16.35 9.54 3.27
N TYR A 356 -16.32 8.23 3.05
CA TYR A 356 -15.50 7.62 2.02
C TYR A 356 -15.96 8.01 0.61
N GLY A 357 -17.26 8.13 0.36
CA GLY A 357 -17.77 8.66 -0.91
C GLY A 357 -17.31 10.10 -1.20
N ILE A 358 -17.23 10.97 -0.19
CA ILE A 358 -16.65 12.31 -0.35
C ILE A 358 -15.15 12.23 -0.67
N LEU A 359 -14.41 11.32 -0.05
CA LEU A 359 -12.98 11.15 -0.29
C LEU A 359 -12.66 10.58 -1.68
N GLU A 360 -13.55 9.74 -2.25
CA GLU A 360 -13.42 9.25 -3.62
C GLU A 360 -13.50 10.37 -4.68
N GLU A 361 -14.14 11.50 -4.35
CA GLU A 361 -14.22 12.68 -5.23
C GLU A 361 -12.97 13.57 -5.15
N GLU A 362 -12.06 13.36 -4.20
CA GLU A 362 -10.85 14.17 -4.06
C GLU A 362 -9.90 13.95 -5.24
N PRO A 363 -9.42 15.01 -5.92
CA PRO A 363 -8.44 14.87 -6.98
C PRO A 363 -7.16 14.17 -6.49
N LYS A 364 -6.84 13.02 -7.08
CA LYS A 364 -5.68 12.21 -6.68
C LYS A 364 -4.38 13.02 -6.74
N ALA A 365 -3.51 12.78 -5.75
CA ALA A 365 -2.11 13.16 -5.84
C ALA A 365 -1.44 12.43 -7.02
N GLY A 366 -0.40 13.03 -7.59
CA GLY A 366 0.32 12.49 -8.74
C GLY A 366 1.76 12.12 -8.42
N LEU A 367 2.50 11.77 -9.48
CA LEU A 367 3.93 11.44 -9.40
C LEU A 367 4.78 12.57 -8.81
N LYS A 368 4.37 13.83 -9.03
CA LYS A 368 5.05 14.98 -8.44
C LYS A 368 5.08 14.89 -6.90
N GLU A 369 3.94 14.66 -6.25
CA GLU A 369 3.90 14.59 -4.79
C GLU A 369 4.59 13.33 -4.24
N LEU A 370 4.54 12.21 -4.97
CA LEU A 370 5.31 11.02 -4.61
C LEU A 370 6.80 11.31 -4.58
N VAL A 371 7.33 11.94 -5.64
CA VAL A 371 8.76 12.21 -5.71
C VAL A 371 9.16 13.41 -4.82
N ASP A 372 8.26 14.35 -4.51
CA ASP A 372 8.47 15.33 -3.44
C ASP A 372 8.65 14.64 -2.07
N ALA A 373 7.88 13.57 -1.80
CA ALA A 373 8.03 12.77 -0.59
C ALA A 373 9.34 11.98 -0.58
N ILE A 374 9.75 11.41 -1.71
CA ILE A 374 11.04 10.73 -1.86
C ILE A 374 12.18 11.72 -1.63
N ASP A 375 12.16 12.89 -2.28
CA ASP A 375 13.15 13.96 -2.11
C ASP A 375 13.29 14.37 -0.64
N TYR A 376 12.16 14.60 0.03
CA TYR A 376 12.15 14.94 1.45
C TYR A 376 12.76 13.82 2.30
N THR A 377 12.37 12.57 2.05
CA THR A 377 12.86 11.42 2.81
C THR A 377 14.36 11.20 2.58
N VAL A 378 14.83 11.24 1.34
CA VAL A 378 16.26 11.14 0.98
C VAL A 378 17.06 12.26 1.65
N LYS A 379 16.54 13.50 1.68
CA LYS A 379 17.20 14.61 2.38
C LYS A 379 17.37 14.35 3.88
N LYS A 380 16.44 13.63 4.51
CA LYS A 380 16.46 13.37 5.96
C LYS A 380 17.30 12.16 6.32
N VAL A 381 17.22 11.09 5.54
CA VAL A 381 17.84 9.81 5.90
C VAL A 381 18.91 9.31 4.93
N GLY A 382 19.14 9.99 3.81
CA GLY A 382 20.08 9.58 2.77
C GLY A 382 19.51 8.51 1.84
N ILE A 383 20.08 8.44 0.63
CA ILE A 383 19.57 7.60 -0.46
C ILE A 383 19.57 6.10 -0.14
N ASP A 384 20.42 5.66 0.79
CA ASP A 384 20.52 4.25 1.20
C ASP A 384 19.36 3.79 2.09
N HIS A 385 18.49 4.71 2.55
CA HIS A 385 17.44 4.43 3.53
C HIS A 385 16.03 4.68 3.00
N VAL A 386 15.88 4.78 1.68
CA VAL A 386 14.59 5.08 1.03
C VAL A 386 14.29 4.04 -0.04
N GLY A 387 13.02 3.71 -0.21
CA GLY A 387 12.54 3.03 -1.41
C GLY A 387 11.07 3.34 -1.67
N ILE A 388 10.37 2.45 -2.39
CA ILE A 388 9.07 2.76 -3.00
C ILE A 388 8.04 1.68 -2.64
N ALA A 389 6.81 2.12 -2.39
CA ALA A 389 5.63 1.26 -2.18
C ALA A 389 4.39 1.87 -2.86
N SER A 390 3.43 1.03 -3.26
CA SER A 390 2.19 1.53 -3.90
C SER A 390 0.99 1.58 -2.96
N ASP A 391 0.84 0.58 -2.09
CA ASP A 391 -0.42 0.25 -1.40
C ASP A 391 -1.55 -0.15 -2.36
N PHE A 392 -1.18 -0.74 -3.51
CA PHE A 392 -2.14 -1.24 -4.48
C PHE A 392 -3.07 -2.30 -3.90
N ASN A 393 -4.32 -2.28 -4.39
CA ASN A 393 -5.47 -3.06 -3.92
C ASN A 393 -5.93 -2.72 -2.49
N ASP A 394 -5.46 -1.61 -1.88
CA ASP A 394 -5.93 -1.10 -0.57
C ASP A 394 -6.02 0.44 -0.53
N GLY A 395 -6.38 1.05 -1.68
CA GLY A 395 -6.57 2.51 -1.82
C GLY A 395 -5.38 3.27 -2.41
N GLY A 396 -4.23 2.62 -2.55
CA GLY A 396 -3.06 3.19 -3.21
C GLY A 396 -3.21 3.41 -4.72
N GLY A 397 -2.23 4.11 -5.29
CA GLY A 397 -2.18 4.45 -6.71
C GLY A 397 -2.49 5.92 -6.96
N LEU A 398 -1.66 6.52 -7.81
CA LEU A 398 -1.59 7.95 -8.05
C LEU A 398 -2.03 8.27 -9.47
N ASP A 399 -2.25 9.56 -9.71
CA ASP A 399 -2.34 10.05 -11.06
C ASP A 399 -0.99 9.86 -11.78
N GLY A 400 -1.00 9.07 -12.86
CA GLY A 400 0.21 8.61 -13.58
C GLY A 400 0.87 7.34 -13.02
N TRP A 401 0.34 6.72 -11.96
CA TRP A 401 0.77 5.41 -11.46
C TRP A 401 -0.41 4.66 -10.82
N LYS A 402 -1.34 4.22 -11.66
CA LYS A 402 -2.62 3.63 -11.24
C LYS A 402 -2.56 2.13 -10.93
N ASP A 403 -1.60 1.43 -11.52
CA ASP A 403 -1.35 0.01 -11.35
C ASP A 403 0.11 -0.33 -11.67
N VAL A 404 0.53 -1.57 -11.43
CA VAL A 404 1.94 -1.97 -11.59
C VAL A 404 2.46 -1.87 -13.03
N SER A 405 1.62 -1.70 -14.05
CA SER A 405 2.08 -1.53 -15.44
C SER A 405 2.71 -0.17 -15.69
N GLU A 406 2.45 0.81 -14.82
CA GLU A 406 2.89 2.20 -14.94
C GLU A 406 4.14 2.53 -14.12
N ASN A 407 4.81 1.54 -13.51
CA ASN A 407 6.01 1.76 -12.67
C ASN A 407 7.08 2.65 -13.33
N ARG A 408 7.25 2.53 -14.65
CA ARG A 408 8.23 3.32 -15.42
C ARG A 408 7.95 4.83 -15.38
N ASN A 409 6.72 5.25 -15.08
CA ASN A 409 6.39 6.66 -14.91
C ASN A 409 6.99 7.24 -13.62
N VAL A 410 7.07 6.44 -12.55
CA VAL A 410 7.80 6.83 -11.32
C VAL A 410 9.29 6.98 -11.63
N THR A 411 9.87 6.04 -12.37
CA THR A 411 11.27 6.12 -12.84
C THR A 411 11.51 7.37 -13.69
N ALA A 412 10.57 7.74 -14.57
CA ALA A 412 10.67 8.93 -15.40
C ALA A 412 10.67 10.23 -14.57
N GLU A 413 9.81 10.35 -13.55
CA GLU A 413 9.83 11.49 -12.64
C GLU A 413 11.16 11.57 -11.87
N LEU A 414 11.68 10.45 -11.37
CA LEU A 414 12.99 10.38 -10.70
C LEU A 414 14.13 10.85 -11.62
N ILE A 415 14.13 10.44 -12.89
CA ILE A 415 15.12 10.89 -13.89
C ILE A 415 15.03 12.41 -14.10
N ILE A 416 13.82 12.97 -14.19
CA ILE A 416 13.62 14.43 -14.35
C ILE A 416 14.14 15.21 -13.15
N ARG A 417 14.02 14.63 -11.94
CA ARG A 417 14.54 15.20 -10.69
C ARG A 417 16.05 15.05 -10.52
N GLY A 418 16.71 14.32 -11.43
CA GLY A 418 18.16 14.18 -11.47
C GLY A 418 18.73 13.03 -10.65
N TYR A 419 17.92 12.05 -10.24
CA TYR A 419 18.43 10.84 -9.64
C TYR A 419 19.27 10.04 -10.65
N SER A 420 20.41 9.52 -10.20
CA SER A 420 21.24 8.66 -11.04
C SER A 420 20.62 7.27 -11.21
N ASP A 421 21.00 6.54 -12.26
CA ASP A 421 20.60 5.14 -12.46
C ASP A 421 20.88 4.28 -11.22
N ALA A 422 22.00 4.53 -10.52
CA ALA A 422 22.37 3.81 -9.31
C ALA A 422 21.45 4.13 -8.13
N ASP A 423 21.07 5.39 -7.95
CA ASP A 423 20.14 5.81 -6.90
C ASP A 423 18.74 5.27 -7.15
N ILE A 424 18.29 5.28 -8.41
CA ILE A 424 17.02 4.70 -8.82
C ILE A 424 17.00 3.20 -8.53
N ALA A 425 18.08 2.47 -8.82
CA ALA A 425 18.18 1.04 -8.50
C ALA A 425 18.15 0.76 -6.98
N LYS A 426 18.69 1.67 -6.16
CA LYS A 426 18.58 1.60 -4.70
C LYS A 426 17.12 1.78 -4.23
N LEU A 427 16.45 2.82 -4.73
CA LEU A 427 15.05 3.15 -4.41
C LEU A 427 14.09 2.01 -4.79
N TRP A 428 14.29 1.43 -5.98
CA TRP A 428 13.44 0.35 -6.49
C TRP A 428 13.64 -1.01 -5.82
N GLY A 429 14.56 -1.17 -4.87
CA GLY A 429 14.64 -2.40 -4.10
C GLY A 429 16.03 -2.76 -3.60
N GLY A 430 17.09 -2.16 -4.15
CA GLY A 430 18.46 -2.41 -3.68
C GLY A 430 18.62 -2.20 -2.18
N ASN A 431 18.01 -1.14 -1.64
CA ASN A 431 18.00 -0.84 -0.21
C ASN A 431 17.22 -1.87 0.62
N PHE A 432 16.03 -2.25 0.16
CA PHE A 432 15.21 -3.26 0.83
C PHE A 432 15.94 -4.62 0.88
N LEU A 433 16.52 -5.06 -0.24
CA LEU A 433 17.27 -6.32 -0.31
C LEU A 433 18.50 -6.33 0.60
N ARG A 434 19.17 -5.18 0.78
CA ARG A 434 20.26 -5.03 1.77
C ARG A 434 19.73 -5.24 3.19
N VAL A 435 18.65 -4.54 3.56
CA VAL A 435 18.02 -4.68 4.88
C VAL A 435 17.60 -6.12 5.14
N TRP A 436 16.95 -6.76 4.17
CA TRP A 436 16.52 -8.14 4.30
C TRP A 436 17.69 -9.09 4.59
N GLY A 437 18.80 -8.95 3.86
CA GLY A 437 20.01 -9.74 4.11
C GLY A 437 20.61 -9.50 5.50
N GLU A 438 20.66 -8.24 5.93
CA GLU A 438 21.16 -7.87 7.27
C GLU A 438 20.27 -8.38 8.41
N VAL A 439 18.96 -8.47 8.19
CA VAL A 439 18.01 -9.08 9.13
C VAL A 439 18.26 -10.59 9.24
N GLN A 440 18.39 -11.30 8.10
CA GLN A 440 18.63 -12.74 8.11
C GLN A 440 19.98 -13.11 8.76
N LYS A 441 21.02 -12.29 8.58
CA LYS A 441 22.32 -12.48 9.28
C LYS A 441 22.23 -12.37 10.80
N ARG A 442 21.22 -11.69 11.33
CA ARG A 442 21.00 -11.49 12.78
C ARG A 442 20.02 -12.50 13.39
N ALA A 443 19.50 -13.42 12.58
CA ALA A 443 18.74 -14.57 13.03
C ALA A 443 19.60 -15.42 13.97
N LYS A 444 18.95 -16.06 14.93
CA LYS A 444 19.59 -17.09 15.75
C LYS A 444 19.22 -18.47 15.21
N PRO A 445 20.07 -19.48 15.38
CA PRO A 445 19.66 -20.87 15.13
C PRO A 445 18.39 -21.15 15.93
N ILE A 446 17.34 -21.60 15.24
CA ILE A 446 16.13 -22.07 15.91
C ILE A 446 16.55 -23.33 16.67
N SER A 447 16.53 -23.29 18.01
CA SER A 447 16.65 -24.51 18.80
C SER A 447 15.54 -25.45 18.32
N SER A 448 15.93 -26.63 17.81
CA SER A 448 15.00 -27.63 17.28
C SER A 448 13.76 -27.76 18.18
N PRO A 449 12.55 -27.93 17.62
CA PRO A 449 11.38 -28.16 18.44
C PRO A 449 11.63 -29.38 19.32
N ILE A 450 11.33 -29.26 20.61
CA ILE A 450 10.99 -30.44 21.41
C ILE A 450 9.84 -31.10 20.63
N GLN A 451 10.09 -32.29 20.10
CA GLN A 451 9.07 -33.08 19.41
C GLN A 451 7.85 -33.26 20.34
N PRO A 452 6.63 -33.33 19.78
CA PRO A 452 5.37 -33.21 20.52
C PRO A 452 5.24 -34.15 21.71
#